data_AF-T0ZM21-F1
#
_entry.id   AF-T0ZM21-F1
#
_cell.length_a   1.000
_cell.length_b   1.000
_cell.length_c   1.000
_cell.angle_alpha   90.00
_cell.angle_beta   90.00
_cell.angle_gamma   90.00
#
_symmetry.space_group_name_H-M   'P 1'
#
loop_
_entity.id
_entity.type
_entity.pdbx_description
1 polymer ?
#
loop_
_entity_poly.entity_id
_entity_poly.type
_entity_poly.pdbx_seq_one_letter_code
_entity_poly.pdbx_strand_id
1 'polypeptide(L)'
;RLRKDLAVISRLLRLARRRLDTYLYVSLDNVISDFQGRIFDEADYLKEASNITRIGENIRKRQERVVVPEVFEELTSSEVLVMKYLPGIKITDVPALKSLGIDLKNLAWRLDLLFMRMLLRDKIFHADPHPGNISVADDGTIILYDYGMVGSLDEKTRFQLLKLYDGLSNSDPDVIMDS
;
A
#
# COMPACT_ATOMS: atom_id res chain seq x y z
N ARG A 1 15.28 18.09 -3.11
CA ARG A 1 15.04 19.04 -4.23
C ARG A 1 13.55 19.33 -4.39
N LEU A 2 12.68 18.31 -4.46
CA LEU A 2 11.22 18.43 -4.50
C LEU A 2 10.59 19.41 -3.48
N ARG A 3 11.04 19.43 -2.22
CA ARG A 3 10.55 20.39 -1.21
C ARG A 3 10.72 21.85 -1.64
N LYS A 4 11.83 22.19 -2.30
CA LYS A 4 12.08 23.54 -2.80
C LYS A 4 11.16 23.84 -3.98
N ASP A 5 10.95 22.87 -4.87
CA ASP A 5 10.10 23.02 -6.04
C ASP A 5 8.63 23.22 -5.63
N LEU A 6 8.14 22.44 -4.66
CA LEU A 6 6.81 22.61 -4.07
C LEU A 6 6.64 23.96 -3.37
N ALA A 7 7.65 24.43 -2.63
CA ALA A 7 7.61 25.75 -2.01
C ALA A 7 7.53 26.87 -3.06
N VAL A 8 8.19 26.70 -4.21
CA VAL A 8 8.09 27.63 -5.35
C VAL A 8 6.69 27.58 -5.97
N ILE A 9 6.13 26.39 -6.18
CA ILE A 9 4.77 26.21 -6.75
C ILE A 9 3.71 26.84 -5.84
N SER A 10 3.74 26.58 -4.52
CA SER A 10 2.82 27.22 -3.56
C SER A 10 2.94 28.74 -3.57
N ARG A 11 4.16 29.27 -3.71
CA ARG A 11 4.39 30.72 -3.79
C ARG A 11 3.84 31.32 -5.08
N LEU A 12 3.99 30.63 -6.21
CA LEU A 12 3.42 31.02 -7.49
C LEU A 12 1.89 30.99 -7.45
N LEU A 13 1.28 29.95 -6.86
CA LEU A 13 -0.17 29.85 -6.71
C LEU A 13 -0.73 31.02 -5.88
N ARG A 14 -0.07 31.36 -4.76
CA ARG A 14 -0.42 32.53 -3.94
C ARG A 14 -0.35 33.85 -4.71
N LEU A 15 0.63 34.01 -5.59
CA LEU A 15 0.76 35.20 -6.44
C LEU A 15 -0.30 35.24 -7.54
N ALA A 16 -0.68 34.08 -8.08
CA ALA A 16 -1.69 33.93 -9.12
C ALA A 16 -3.14 34.02 -8.59
N ARG A 17 -3.36 34.02 -7.27
CA ARG A 17 -4.68 34.06 -6.63
C ARG A 17 -5.64 35.11 -7.19
N ARG A 18 -5.14 36.28 -7.60
CA ARG A 18 -5.97 37.38 -8.15
C ARG A 18 -6.37 37.18 -9.62
N ARG A 19 -5.74 36.24 -10.32
CA ARG A 19 -6.00 35.94 -11.74
C ARG A 19 -6.70 34.60 -11.95
N LEU A 20 -6.75 33.75 -10.93
CA LEU A 20 -7.44 32.47 -10.96
C LEU A 20 -8.85 32.64 -10.42
N ASP A 21 -9.78 31.85 -10.95
CA ASP A 21 -11.08 31.65 -10.34
C ASP A 21 -10.91 31.11 -8.91
N THR A 22 -11.73 31.59 -7.97
CA THR A 22 -11.73 31.17 -6.57
C THR A 22 -11.84 29.65 -6.41
N TYR A 23 -12.69 29.00 -7.21
CA TYR A 23 -12.88 27.55 -7.18
C TYR A 23 -11.60 26.81 -7.62
N LEU A 24 -10.98 27.26 -8.71
CA LEU A 24 -9.73 26.69 -9.23
C LEU A 24 -8.56 26.90 -8.27
N TYR A 25 -8.48 28.07 -7.62
CA TYR A 25 -7.48 28.35 -6.59
C TYR A 25 -7.62 27.42 -5.40
N VAL A 26 -8.83 27.28 -4.84
CA VAL A 26 -9.08 26.40 -3.68
C VAL A 26 -8.78 24.94 -4.02
N SER A 27 -9.20 24.48 -5.21
CA SER A 27 -8.90 23.11 -5.67
C SER A 27 -7.39 22.85 -5.78
N LEU A 28 -6.63 23.76 -6.40
CA LEU A 28 -5.19 23.61 -6.56
C LEU A 28 -4.42 23.73 -5.24
N ASP A 29 -4.86 24.61 -4.34
CA ASP A 29 -4.26 24.78 -3.01
C ASP A 29 -4.44 23.50 -2.16
N ASN A 30 -5.63 22.90 -2.21
CA ASN A 30 -5.91 21.61 -1.56
C ASN A 30 -5.04 20.48 -2.15
N VAL A 31 -4.96 20.37 -3.48
CA VAL A 31 -4.11 19.37 -4.15
C VAL A 31 -2.64 19.54 -3.75
N ILE A 32 -2.12 20.77 -3.73
CA ILE A 32 -0.73 21.04 -3.34
C ILE A 32 -0.50 20.73 -1.86
N SER A 33 -1.47 21.06 -0.99
CA SER A 33 -1.40 20.77 0.44
C SER A 33 -1.40 19.26 0.71
N ASP A 34 -2.30 18.51 0.07
CA ASP A 34 -2.36 17.05 0.16
C ASP A 34 -1.08 16.41 -0.37
N PHE A 35 -0.56 16.91 -1.49
CA PHE A 35 0.69 16.45 -2.08
C PHE A 35 1.90 16.75 -1.19
N GLN A 36 1.95 17.93 -0.55
CA GLN A 36 2.99 18.29 0.42
C GLN A 36 2.96 17.39 1.65
N GLY A 37 1.77 16.99 2.13
CA GLY A 37 1.62 16.05 3.23
C GLY A 37 2.15 14.66 2.89
N ARG A 38 1.86 14.17 1.68
CA ARG A 38 2.22 12.80 1.26
C ARG A 38 3.68 12.63 0.85
N ILE A 39 4.30 13.66 0.26
CA ILE A 39 5.67 13.53 -0.30
C ILE A 39 6.74 13.22 0.75
N PHE A 40 6.55 13.65 2.00
CA PHE A 40 7.50 13.35 3.09
C PHE A 40 7.26 11.99 3.74
N ASP A 41 6.07 11.41 3.54
CA ASP A 41 5.78 10.05 3.94
C ASP A 41 6.23 9.03 2.89
N GLU A 42 6.13 9.39 1.60
CA GLU A 42 6.55 8.54 0.48
C GLU A 42 8.07 8.55 0.20
N ALA A 43 8.84 9.50 0.75
CA ALA A 43 10.26 9.69 0.42
C ALA A 43 11.26 9.26 1.51
N ASP A 44 10.83 8.55 2.55
CA ASP A 44 11.72 8.06 3.62
C ASP A 44 11.77 6.54 3.64
N TYR A 45 12.83 5.98 3.06
CA TYR A 45 13.02 4.53 2.99
C TYR A 45 13.24 3.85 4.35
N LEU A 46 13.54 4.60 5.41
CA LEU A 46 13.57 4.03 6.77
C LEU A 46 12.16 3.68 7.27
N LYS A 47 11.14 4.45 6.86
CA LYS A 47 9.74 4.11 7.13
C LYS A 47 9.35 2.84 6.39
N GLU A 48 9.71 2.76 5.10
CA GLU A 48 9.44 1.58 4.28
C GLU A 48 10.13 0.32 4.85
N ALA A 49 11.39 0.41 5.25
CA ALA A 49 12.11 -0.65 5.95
C ALA A 49 11.37 -1.15 7.21
N SER A 50 10.91 -0.21 8.05
CA SER A 50 10.14 -0.52 9.26
C SER A 50 8.80 -1.21 8.92
N ASN A 51 8.14 -0.76 7.85
CA ASN A 51 6.89 -1.34 7.36
C ASN A 51 7.10 -2.79 6.87
N ILE A 52 8.15 -3.05 6.09
CA ILE A 52 8.53 -4.39 5.64
C ILE A 52 8.66 -5.34 6.83
N THR A 53 9.44 -4.93 7.85
CA THR A 53 9.68 -5.75 9.04
C THR A 53 8.37 -6.05 9.78
N ARG A 54 7.54 -5.03 10.04
CA ARG A 54 6.27 -5.19 10.77
C ARG A 54 5.26 -6.05 10.01
N ILE A 55 5.09 -5.84 8.71
CA ILE A 55 4.18 -6.67 7.90
C ILE A 55 4.71 -8.09 7.80
N GLY A 56 6.02 -8.26 7.61
CA GLY A 56 6.68 -9.57 7.64
C GLY A 56 6.43 -10.33 8.93
N GLU A 57 6.49 -9.68 10.10
CA GLU A 57 6.15 -10.29 11.38
C GLU A 57 4.69 -10.72 11.45
N ASN A 58 3.76 -9.88 11.01
CA ASN A 58 2.33 -10.18 11.01
C ASN A 58 2.03 -11.40 10.11
N ILE A 59 2.62 -11.44 8.92
CA ILE A 59 2.53 -12.56 7.97
C ILE A 59 3.08 -13.85 8.60
N ARG A 60 4.28 -13.79 9.19
CA ARG A 60 4.90 -14.95 9.87
C ARG A 60 4.02 -15.49 11.01
N LYS A 61 3.43 -14.61 11.82
CA LYS A 61 2.51 -14.99 12.91
C LYS A 61 1.25 -15.71 12.38
N ARG A 62 0.79 -15.37 11.18
CA ARG A 62 -0.36 -16.01 10.53
C ARG A 62 -0.02 -17.28 9.75
N GLN A 63 1.27 -17.62 9.63
CA GLN A 63 1.75 -18.78 8.87
C GLN A 63 1.24 -18.79 7.42
N GLU A 64 1.17 -17.61 6.81
CA GLU A 64 0.72 -17.45 5.43
C GLU A 64 1.84 -17.85 4.47
N ARG A 65 1.47 -18.37 3.30
CA ARG A 65 2.41 -18.72 2.23
C ARG A 65 2.83 -17.47 1.45
N VAL A 66 3.40 -16.52 2.17
CA VAL A 66 3.82 -15.20 1.71
C VAL A 66 5.17 -14.89 2.32
N VAL A 67 6.08 -14.34 1.53
CA VAL A 67 7.41 -13.93 1.96
C VAL A 67 7.61 -12.45 1.64
N VAL A 68 8.29 -11.77 2.57
CA VAL A 68 8.72 -10.39 2.41
C VAL A 68 10.26 -10.38 2.42
N PRO A 69 10.92 -9.55 1.60
CA PRO A 69 12.37 -9.39 1.64
C PRO A 69 12.90 -9.05 3.04
N GLU A 70 14.02 -9.65 3.41
CA GLU A 70 14.77 -9.24 4.59
C GLU A 70 15.45 -7.89 4.32
N VAL A 71 15.30 -6.92 5.20
CA VAL A 71 15.94 -5.60 5.08
C VAL A 71 17.34 -5.65 5.67
N PHE A 72 18.34 -5.15 4.94
CA PHE A 72 19.69 -4.94 5.45
C PHE A 72 19.77 -3.54 6.08
N GLU A 73 19.43 -3.45 7.37
CA GLU A 73 19.33 -2.17 8.08
C GLU A 73 20.63 -1.35 8.02
N GLU A 74 21.79 -2.00 8.13
CA GLU A 74 23.11 -1.33 8.09
C GLU A 74 23.45 -0.71 6.73
N LEU A 75 22.77 -1.13 5.67
CA LEU A 75 22.95 -0.60 4.31
C LEU A 75 21.79 0.31 3.89
N THR A 76 20.79 0.47 4.74
CA THR A 76 19.58 1.24 4.47
C THR A 76 19.69 2.64 5.08
N SER A 77 19.23 3.65 4.36
CA SER A 77 19.14 5.04 4.80
C SER A 77 17.81 5.63 4.35
N SER A 78 17.56 6.91 4.66
CA SER A 78 16.34 7.59 4.18
C SER A 78 16.27 7.71 2.65
N GLU A 79 17.40 7.59 1.94
CA GLU A 79 17.49 7.76 0.48
C GLU A 79 17.75 6.45 -0.29
N VAL A 80 18.07 5.36 0.40
CA VAL A 80 18.34 4.05 -0.22
C VAL A 80 17.81 2.94 0.67
N LEU A 81 16.96 2.06 0.11
CA LEU A 81 16.51 0.81 0.73
C LEU A 81 17.29 -0.38 0.19
N VAL A 82 17.91 -1.16 1.08
CA VAL A 82 18.64 -2.38 0.70
C VAL A 82 17.98 -3.59 1.33
N MET A 83 17.55 -4.54 0.49
CA MET A 83 16.84 -5.74 0.91
C MET A 83 17.28 -6.97 0.12
N LYS A 84 17.00 -8.15 0.68
CA LYS A 84 17.31 -9.43 0.06
C LYS A 84 16.51 -9.61 -1.21
N TYR A 85 17.21 -9.81 -2.32
CA TYR A 85 16.58 -10.23 -3.56
C TYR A 85 15.99 -11.64 -3.41
N LEU A 86 14.72 -11.77 -3.73
CA LEU A 86 14.01 -13.04 -3.80
C LEU A 86 13.66 -13.29 -5.27
N PRO A 87 14.05 -14.41 -5.88
CA PRO A 87 13.66 -14.72 -7.25
C PRO A 87 12.18 -15.11 -7.32
N GLY A 88 11.49 -14.64 -8.35
CA GLY A 88 10.09 -14.99 -8.60
C GLY A 88 9.60 -14.49 -9.96
N ILE A 89 8.48 -15.04 -10.40
CA ILE A 89 7.77 -14.66 -11.62
C ILE A 89 6.76 -13.57 -11.27
N LYS A 90 6.71 -12.50 -12.06
CA LYS A 90 5.71 -11.44 -11.85
C LYS A 90 4.31 -12.02 -11.85
N ILE A 91 3.46 -11.59 -10.92
CA ILE A 91 2.09 -12.11 -10.83
C ILE A 91 1.27 -11.82 -12.10
N THR A 92 1.68 -10.83 -12.88
CA THR A 92 1.07 -10.44 -14.16
C THR A 92 1.48 -11.36 -15.33
N ASP A 93 2.53 -12.17 -15.18
CA ASP A 93 2.97 -13.12 -16.21
C ASP A 93 2.20 -14.45 -16.09
N VAL A 94 0.92 -14.37 -16.47
CA VAL A 94 0.00 -15.51 -16.47
C VAL A 94 0.53 -16.71 -17.27
N PRO A 95 1.12 -16.54 -18.48
CA PRO A 95 1.71 -17.66 -19.21
C PRO A 95 2.81 -18.39 -18.44
N ALA A 96 3.75 -17.67 -17.83
CA ALA A 96 4.83 -18.27 -17.06
C ALA A 96 4.30 -19.03 -15.83
N LEU A 97 3.35 -18.44 -15.09
CA LEU A 97 2.74 -19.09 -13.92
C LEU A 97 1.99 -20.38 -14.31
N LYS A 98 1.27 -20.39 -15.43
CA LYS A 98 0.60 -21.61 -15.93
C LYS A 98 1.61 -22.68 -16.33
N SER A 99 2.75 -22.31 -16.90
CA SER A 99 3.80 -23.26 -17.30
C SER A 99 4.42 -23.99 -16.11
N LEU A 100 4.43 -23.35 -14.93
CA LEU A 100 4.83 -23.96 -13.66
C LEU A 100 3.73 -24.77 -12.98
N GLY A 101 2.53 -24.85 -13.57
CA GLY A 101 1.40 -25.55 -12.97
C GLY A 101 0.78 -24.84 -11.76
N ILE A 102 0.99 -23.53 -11.61
CA ILE A 102 0.41 -22.76 -10.51
C ILE A 102 -1.10 -22.58 -10.74
N ASP A 103 -1.91 -22.96 -9.74
CA ASP A 103 -3.34 -22.69 -9.73
C ASP A 103 -3.60 -21.19 -9.52
N LEU A 104 -3.94 -20.51 -10.61
CA LEU A 104 -4.21 -19.08 -10.64
C LEU A 104 -5.44 -18.69 -9.81
N LYS A 105 -6.45 -19.56 -9.72
CA LYS A 105 -7.66 -19.27 -8.95
C LYS A 105 -7.35 -19.32 -7.46
N ASN A 106 -6.59 -20.33 -7.04
CA ASN A 106 -6.11 -20.42 -5.67
C ASN A 106 -5.14 -19.28 -5.33
N LEU A 107 -4.25 -18.90 -6.25
CA LEU A 107 -3.33 -17.77 -6.08
C LEU A 107 -4.09 -16.45 -5.87
N ALA A 108 -5.07 -16.14 -6.72
CA ALA A 108 -5.89 -14.93 -6.59
C ALA A 108 -6.63 -14.90 -5.24
N TRP A 109 -7.27 -16.02 -4.85
CA TRP A 109 -7.94 -16.12 -3.56
C TRP A 109 -7.00 -15.91 -2.37
N ARG A 110 -5.79 -16.48 -2.41
CA ARG A 110 -4.78 -16.26 -1.36
C ARG A 110 -4.33 -14.81 -1.29
N LEU A 111 -4.22 -14.14 -2.44
CA LEU A 111 -3.83 -12.74 -2.53
C LEU A 111 -4.92 -11.83 -1.94
N ASP A 112 -6.18 -12.04 -2.31
CA ASP A 112 -7.32 -11.30 -1.77
C ASP A 112 -7.42 -11.48 -0.25
N LEU A 113 -7.30 -12.72 0.22
CA LEU A 113 -7.34 -13.04 1.65
C LEU A 113 -6.21 -12.37 2.43
N LEU A 114 -5.00 -12.31 1.86
CA LEU A 114 -3.85 -11.64 2.44
C LEU A 114 -4.13 -10.14 2.65
N PHE A 115 -4.64 -9.44 1.63
CA PHE A 115 -4.94 -8.01 1.73
C PHE A 115 -6.13 -7.73 2.65
N MET A 116 -7.17 -8.55 2.61
CA MET A 116 -8.31 -8.42 3.53
C MET A 116 -7.88 -8.61 4.99
N ARG A 117 -6.97 -9.55 5.27
CA ARG A 117 -6.43 -9.74 6.62
C ARG A 117 -5.59 -8.55 7.07
N MET A 118 -4.75 -8.00 6.19
CA MET A 118 -4.01 -6.78 6.50
C MET A 118 -4.97 -5.63 6.87
N LEU A 119 -6.02 -5.43 6.07
CA LEU A 119 -6.97 -4.34 6.29
C LEU A 119 -7.83 -4.50 7.56
N LEU A 120 -8.37 -5.70 7.77
CA LEU A 120 -9.41 -5.95 8.77
C LEU A 120 -8.88 -6.48 10.10
N ARG A 121 -7.66 -7.01 10.13
CA ARG A 121 -7.08 -7.64 11.32
C ARG A 121 -5.82 -6.94 11.81
N ASP A 122 -4.97 -6.48 10.92
CA ASP A 122 -3.71 -5.85 11.31
C ASP A 122 -3.90 -4.36 11.64
N LYS A 123 -2.97 -3.80 12.43
CA LYS A 123 -2.95 -2.36 12.72
C LYS A 123 -2.45 -1.53 11.53
N ILE A 124 -1.71 -2.18 10.64
CA ILE A 124 -1.13 -1.58 9.44
C ILE A 124 -1.53 -2.43 8.24
N PHE A 125 -1.78 -1.77 7.11
CA PHE A 125 -2.18 -2.44 5.88
C PHE A 125 -1.47 -1.81 4.69
N HIS A 126 -1.16 -2.62 3.68
CA HIS A 126 -0.61 -2.12 2.43
C HIS A 126 -1.72 -1.41 1.65
N ALA A 127 -1.56 -0.10 1.46
CA ALA A 127 -2.59 0.78 0.91
C ALA A 127 -2.61 0.82 -0.62
N ASP A 128 -1.56 0.34 -1.30
CA ASP A 128 -1.49 0.26 -2.76
C ASP A 128 -0.87 -1.07 -3.23
N PRO A 129 -1.64 -2.16 -3.23
CA PRO A 129 -1.15 -3.48 -3.65
C PRO A 129 -1.05 -3.59 -5.18
N HIS A 130 -0.18 -2.77 -5.79
CA HIS A 130 0.01 -2.76 -7.22
C HIS A 130 0.62 -4.08 -7.71
N PRO A 131 0.04 -4.76 -8.72
CA PRO A 131 0.54 -6.06 -9.20
C PRO A 131 2.00 -6.06 -9.65
N GLY A 132 2.54 -4.89 -10.02
CA GLY A 132 3.95 -4.72 -10.39
C GLY A 132 4.94 -5.06 -9.28
N ASN A 133 4.53 -4.99 -8.02
CA ASN A 133 5.36 -5.24 -6.85
C ASN A 133 5.14 -6.62 -6.22
N ILE A 134 4.44 -7.49 -6.95
CA ILE A 134 4.06 -8.82 -6.50
C ILE A 134 4.65 -9.85 -7.45
N SER A 135 5.41 -10.78 -6.90
CA SER A 135 5.91 -11.95 -7.64
C SER A 135 5.51 -13.24 -6.94
N VAL A 136 5.72 -14.35 -7.63
CA VAL A 136 5.39 -15.69 -7.16
C VAL A 136 6.63 -16.56 -7.35
N ALA A 137 7.08 -17.19 -6.27
CA ALA A 137 8.15 -18.18 -6.33
C ALA A 137 7.68 -19.44 -7.05
N ASP A 138 8.63 -20.28 -7.49
CA ASP A 138 8.34 -21.49 -8.28
C ASP A 138 7.39 -22.47 -7.57
N ASP A 139 7.39 -22.47 -6.24
CA ASP A 139 6.53 -23.31 -5.42
C ASP A 139 5.10 -22.75 -5.28
N GLY A 140 4.85 -21.51 -5.72
CA GLY A 140 3.59 -20.80 -5.57
C GLY A 140 3.50 -19.89 -4.34
N THR A 141 4.61 -19.62 -3.65
CA THR A 141 4.69 -18.63 -2.55
C THR A 141 4.62 -17.21 -3.09
N ILE A 142 3.79 -16.35 -2.47
CA ILE A 142 3.64 -14.95 -2.86
C ILE A 142 4.82 -14.14 -2.30
N ILE A 143 5.42 -13.28 -3.12
CA ILE A 143 6.49 -12.36 -2.76
C ILE A 143 5.98 -10.93 -2.91
N LEU A 144 6.12 -10.12 -1.88
CA LEU A 144 5.74 -8.70 -1.87
C LEU A 144 7.00 -7.83 -1.76
N TYR A 145 7.20 -6.85 -2.65
CA TYR A 145 8.41 -6.01 -2.66
C TYR A 145 8.21 -4.56 -2.23
N ASP A 146 7.01 -4.01 -2.35
CA ASP A 146 6.75 -2.59 -2.10
C ASP A 146 5.95 -2.40 -0.82
N TYR A 147 6.42 -1.48 0.01
CA TYR A 147 5.79 -1.09 1.27
C TYR A 147 5.84 0.42 1.49
N GLY A 148 6.05 1.19 0.40
CA GLY A 148 6.11 2.65 0.41
C GLY A 148 4.77 3.29 0.80
N MET A 149 3.66 2.61 0.50
CA MET A 149 2.31 3.02 0.91
C MET A 149 1.70 2.03 1.89
N VAL A 150 1.86 2.33 3.18
CA VAL A 150 1.22 1.60 4.29
C VAL A 150 0.36 2.56 5.11
N GLY A 151 -0.92 2.21 5.23
CA GLY A 151 -1.87 2.93 6.08
C GLY A 151 -2.00 2.29 7.45
N SER A 152 -2.62 3.02 8.37
CA SER A 152 -3.11 2.47 9.63
C SER A 152 -4.56 2.90 9.84
N LEU A 153 -5.34 2.04 10.47
CA LEU A 153 -6.73 2.35 10.85
C LEU A 153 -6.84 2.29 12.36
N ASP A 154 -7.49 3.28 12.95
CA ASP A 154 -7.93 3.19 14.33
C ASP A 154 -9.04 2.12 14.48
N GLU A 155 -9.26 1.68 15.70
CA GLU A 155 -10.20 0.58 15.97
C GLU A 155 -11.65 0.93 15.60
N LYS A 156 -12.04 2.21 15.73
CA LYS A 156 -13.40 2.66 15.42
C LYS A 156 -13.63 2.58 13.91
N THR A 157 -12.75 3.16 13.10
CA THR A 157 -12.86 3.07 11.64
C THR A 157 -12.78 1.63 11.15
N ARG A 158 -11.92 0.80 11.75
CA ARG A 158 -11.84 -0.63 11.40
C ARG A 158 -13.15 -1.36 11.69
N PHE A 159 -13.78 -1.07 12.83
CA PHE A 159 -15.06 -1.67 13.20
C PHE A 159 -16.19 -1.26 12.24
N GLN A 160 -16.21 -0.01 11.78
CA GLN A 160 -17.15 0.46 10.76
C GLN A 160 -16.93 -0.25 9.41
N LEU A 161 -15.67 -0.41 8.99
CA LEU A 161 -15.34 -1.17 7.77
C LEU A 161 -15.76 -2.64 7.85
N LEU A 162 -15.62 -3.26 9.03
CA LEU A 162 -16.09 -4.64 9.26
C LEU A 162 -17.62 -4.74 9.12
N LYS A 163 -18.37 -3.77 9.65
CA LYS A 163 -19.83 -3.72 9.50
C LYS A 163 -20.25 -3.53 8.03
N LEU A 164 -19.59 -2.62 7.33
CA LEU A 164 -19.81 -2.40 5.89
C LEU A 164 -19.54 -3.67 5.08
N TYR A 165 -18.44 -4.36 5.37
CA TYR A 165 -18.09 -5.61 4.71
C TYR A 165 -19.12 -6.72 5.01
N ASP A 166 -19.57 -6.84 6.26
CA ASP A 166 -20.60 -7.81 6.64
C ASP A 166 -21.94 -7.52 5.96
N GLY A 167 -22.39 -6.25 5.94
CA GLY A 167 -23.59 -5.83 5.23
C GLY A 167 -23.51 -6.11 3.72
N LEU A 168 -22.37 -5.84 3.08
CA LEU A 168 -22.16 -6.15 1.66
C LEU A 168 -22.12 -7.65 1.38
N SER A 169 -21.46 -8.44 2.24
CA SER A 169 -21.38 -9.89 2.08
C SER A 169 -22.75 -10.56 2.26
N ASN A 170 -23.59 -10.02 3.15
CA ASN A 170 -24.92 -10.55 3.43
C ASN A 170 -26.03 -9.89 2.59
N SER A 171 -25.69 -8.90 1.74
CA SER A 171 -26.65 -8.08 0.98
C SER A 171 -27.72 -7.43 1.86
N ASP A 172 -27.35 -7.03 3.09
CA ASP A 172 -28.24 -6.40 4.06
C ASP A 172 -28.12 -4.86 4.00
N PRO A 173 -29.12 -4.15 3.45
CA PRO A 173 -29.06 -2.69 3.26
C PRO A 173 -29.08 -1.90 4.57
N ASP A 174 -29.69 -2.44 5.63
CA ASP A 174 -29.88 -1.73 6.89
C ASP A 174 -28.54 -1.61 7.63
N VAL A 175 -27.73 -2.68 7.61
CA VAL A 175 -26.37 -2.68 8.16
C VAL A 175 -25.45 -1.70 7.42
N ILE A 176 -25.64 -1.54 6.10
CA ILE A 176 -24.84 -0.62 5.27
C ILE A 176 -25.15 0.85 5.59
N MET A 177 -26.42 1.19 5.86
CA MET A 177 -26.80 2.57 6.20
C MET A 177 -26.35 3.01 7.61
N ASP A 178 -26.20 2.05 8.53
CA ASP A 178 -25.82 2.31 9.93
C ASP A 178 -24.29 2.21 10.19
N SER A 179 -23.49 2.00 9.15
CA SER A 179 -22.03 1.81 9.20
C SER A 179 -21.23 3.11 9.27
#